data_AF-X1EFH0-F1
#
_entry.id   AF-X1EFH0-F1
#
_cell.length_a   1.000
_cell.length_b   1.000
_cell.length_c   1.000
_cell.angle_alpha   90.00
_cell.angle_beta   90.00
_cell.angle_gamma   90.00
#
_symmetry.space_group_name_H-M   'P 1'
#
loop_
_entity.id
_entity.type
_entity.pdbx_description
1 polymer ?
#
loop_
_entity_poly.entity_id
_entity_poly.type
_entity_poly.pdbx_seq_one_letter_code
_entity_poly.pdbx_strand_id
1 'polypeptide(L)'
;IRDTLRNRGITAEKIKDKITDVSAVFAKSESKVIKKALKSGGTVYAVKLPGFAGLLGIEVQPERRFGTEISDYAKFWGQVGGIFHTDELPKYGISDTDVSEIRDILDTKEEDAVVLVASSKNRCKDALDAVVNRSHEAIRGVPAETRMPLPEGTSKFARPRPGSSRMYPETD
;
A
#
# COMPACT_ATOMS: atom_id res chain seq x y z
N ILE A 1 0.03 -8.65 13.36
CA ILE A 1 0.77 -8.28 12.11
C ILE A 1 2.24 -8.67 12.21
N ARG A 2 3.09 -7.96 12.97
CA ARG A 2 4.52 -8.28 13.11
C ARG A 2 4.78 -9.75 13.44
N ASP A 3 4.15 -10.23 14.50
CA ASP A 3 4.38 -11.60 14.99
C ASP A 3 3.83 -12.64 14.00
N THR A 4 2.73 -12.32 13.31
CA THR A 4 2.19 -13.17 12.23
C THR A 4 3.16 -13.26 11.04
N LEU A 5 3.77 -12.15 10.62
CA LEU A 5 4.79 -12.13 9.57
C LEU A 5 6.04 -12.94 9.97
N ARG A 6 6.45 -12.85 11.25
CA ARG A 6 7.55 -13.65 11.78
C ARG A 6 7.22 -15.14 11.80
N ASN A 7 6.00 -15.51 12.21
CA ASN A 7 5.55 -16.90 12.20
C ASN A 7 5.47 -17.48 10.79
N ARG A 8 5.16 -16.66 9.78
CA ARG A 8 5.21 -17.00 8.35
C ARG A 8 6.65 -17.01 7.78
N GLY A 9 7.67 -16.73 8.61
CA GLY A 9 9.07 -16.69 8.18
C GLY A 9 9.37 -15.61 7.15
N ILE A 10 8.63 -14.49 7.18
CA ILE A 10 8.84 -13.36 6.27
C ILE A 10 9.94 -12.45 6.83
N THR A 11 10.99 -12.27 6.03
CA THR A 11 12.09 -11.34 6.29
C THR A 11 11.99 -10.16 5.34
N ALA A 12 12.68 -9.05 5.67
CA ALA A 12 12.69 -7.87 4.82
C ALA A 12 13.18 -8.21 3.39
N GLU A 13 14.18 -9.07 3.25
CA GLU A 13 14.75 -9.49 1.95
C GLU A 13 13.77 -10.22 1.04
N LYS A 14 12.72 -10.83 1.61
CA LYS A 14 11.68 -11.51 0.82
C LYS A 14 10.75 -10.50 0.15
N ILE A 15 10.54 -9.33 0.74
CA ILE A 15 9.79 -8.25 0.12
C ILE A 15 10.73 -7.57 -0.87
N LYS A 16 10.37 -7.64 -2.16
CA LYS A 16 11.16 -7.03 -3.24
C LYS A 16 10.41 -5.84 -3.82
N ASP A 17 11.16 -4.83 -4.24
CA ASP A 17 10.65 -3.66 -4.98
C ASP A 17 10.32 -4.01 -6.45
N LYS A 18 9.69 -5.17 -6.69
CA LYS A 18 9.30 -5.61 -8.03
C LYS A 18 7.90 -5.09 -8.35
N ILE A 19 7.85 -3.86 -8.83
CA ILE A 19 6.64 -3.20 -9.31
C ILE A 19 6.35 -3.67 -10.75
N THR A 20 5.16 -4.21 -10.98
CA THR A 20 4.76 -4.82 -12.26
C THR A 20 3.58 -4.07 -12.86
N ASP A 21 3.63 -3.80 -14.17
CA ASP A 21 2.52 -3.21 -14.91
C ASP A 21 1.44 -4.27 -15.14
N VAL A 22 0.24 -4.02 -14.64
CA VAL A 22 -0.93 -4.92 -14.76
C VAL A 22 -2.07 -4.25 -15.52
N SER A 23 -1.79 -3.15 -16.23
CA SER A 23 -2.82 -2.38 -16.96
C SER A 23 -3.59 -3.24 -17.96
N ALA A 24 -2.96 -4.27 -18.53
CA ALA A 24 -3.57 -5.17 -19.50
C ALA A 24 -4.76 -5.98 -18.94
N VAL A 25 -4.69 -6.40 -17.67
CA VAL A 25 -5.77 -7.14 -16.98
C VAL A 25 -7.03 -6.28 -16.93
N PHE A 26 -6.85 -4.98 -16.68
CA PHE A 26 -7.96 -4.05 -16.51
C PHE A 26 -8.53 -3.48 -17.81
N ALA A 27 -8.11 -3.99 -18.98
CA ALA A 27 -8.66 -3.58 -20.27
C ALA A 27 -10.17 -3.86 -20.37
N LYS A 28 -10.65 -4.93 -19.73
CA LYS A 28 -12.06 -5.36 -19.72
C LYS A 28 -12.75 -5.22 -18.36
N SER A 29 -11.99 -4.94 -17.29
CA SER A 29 -12.52 -4.82 -15.92
C SER A 29 -13.67 -3.81 -15.85
N GLU A 30 -14.63 -3.97 -14.93
CA GLU A 30 -15.78 -3.08 -14.79
C GLU A 30 -15.52 -1.89 -13.85
N SER A 31 -14.36 -1.86 -13.20
CA SER A 31 -14.04 -0.84 -12.19
C SER A 31 -14.03 0.58 -12.77
N LYS A 32 -14.99 1.41 -12.32
CA LYS A 32 -15.10 2.82 -12.73
C LYS A 32 -13.84 3.61 -12.39
N VAL A 33 -13.21 3.31 -11.24
CA VAL A 33 -12.01 4.02 -10.77
C VAL A 33 -10.83 3.73 -11.68
N ILE A 34 -10.60 2.45 -11.98
CA ILE A 34 -9.49 2.04 -12.85
C ILE A 34 -9.72 2.50 -14.29
N LYS A 35 -10.94 2.34 -14.83
CA LYS A 35 -11.28 2.88 -16.16
C LYS A 35 -11.03 4.37 -16.27
N LYS A 36 -11.38 5.15 -15.24
CA LYS A 36 -11.15 6.59 -15.23
C LYS A 36 -9.65 6.91 -15.27
N ALA A 37 -8.85 6.22 -14.46
CA ALA A 37 -7.40 6.40 -14.45
C ALA A 37 -6.77 6.05 -15.81
N LEU A 38 -7.16 4.93 -16.41
CA LEU A 38 -6.68 4.51 -17.74
C LEU A 38 -7.10 5.51 -18.84
N LYS A 39 -8.36 5.98 -18.83
CA LYS A 39 -8.84 6.99 -19.79
C LYS A 39 -8.10 8.32 -19.70
N SER A 40 -7.61 8.69 -18.53
CA SER A 40 -6.76 9.88 -18.34
C SER A 40 -5.29 9.70 -18.76
N GLY A 41 -4.95 8.61 -19.46
CA GLY A 41 -3.57 8.29 -19.84
C GLY A 41 -2.74 7.71 -18.69
N GLY A 42 -3.40 7.26 -17.62
CA GLY A 42 -2.77 6.56 -16.50
C GLY A 42 -2.51 5.09 -16.78
N THR A 43 -1.91 4.44 -15.81
CA THR A 43 -1.48 3.04 -15.82
C THR A 43 -1.79 2.39 -14.47
N VAL A 44 -1.97 1.08 -14.46
CA VAL A 44 -2.16 0.30 -13.24
C VAL A 44 -0.90 -0.51 -12.95
N TYR A 45 -0.31 -0.27 -11.79
CA TYR A 45 0.83 -1.05 -11.32
C TYR A 45 0.44 -1.81 -10.05
N ALA A 46 1.10 -2.94 -9.84
CA ALA A 46 0.93 -3.77 -8.68
C ALA A 46 2.27 -4.23 -8.09
N VAL A 47 2.26 -4.53 -6.79
CA VAL A 47 3.39 -5.13 -6.08
C VAL A 47 2.91 -6.32 -5.25
N LYS A 48 3.74 -7.36 -5.20
CA LYS A 48 3.53 -8.54 -4.35
C LYS A 48 4.09 -8.26 -2.97
N LEU A 49 3.29 -8.54 -1.94
CA LEU A 49 3.69 -8.48 -0.53
C LEU A 49 3.66 -9.91 0.06
N PRO A 50 4.82 -10.59 0.15
CA PRO A 50 4.85 -11.97 0.58
C PRO A 50 4.42 -12.19 2.03
N GLY A 51 3.50 -13.13 2.27
CA GLY A 51 2.98 -13.42 3.60
C GLY A 51 2.05 -12.35 4.19
N PHE A 52 1.57 -11.37 3.40
CA PHE A 52 0.64 -10.33 3.87
C PHE A 52 -0.84 -10.67 3.67
N ALA A 53 -1.19 -11.83 3.10
CA ALA A 53 -2.59 -12.21 2.92
C ALA A 53 -3.34 -12.24 4.25
N GLY A 54 -4.51 -11.59 4.28
CA GLY A 54 -5.34 -11.42 5.45
C GLY A 54 -4.81 -10.43 6.48
N LEU A 55 -3.60 -9.86 6.31
CA LEU A 55 -3.03 -8.89 7.25
C LEU A 55 -3.39 -7.45 6.91
N LEU A 56 -3.59 -7.14 5.63
CA LEU A 56 -3.98 -5.79 5.19
C LEU A 56 -5.42 -5.48 5.62
N GLY A 57 -6.27 -6.50 5.70
CA GLY A 57 -7.64 -6.40 6.21
C GLY A 57 -7.77 -6.24 7.73
N ILE A 58 -6.69 -6.43 8.51
CA ILE A 58 -6.77 -6.38 9.99
C ILE A 58 -7.02 -4.96 10.47
N GLU A 59 -8.01 -4.81 11.34
CA GLU A 59 -8.29 -3.56 12.05
C GLU A 59 -7.19 -3.27 13.08
N VAL A 60 -6.55 -2.11 12.97
CA VAL A 60 -5.45 -1.65 13.85
C VAL A 60 -5.87 -0.52 14.77
N GLN A 61 -6.90 0.23 14.38
CA GLN A 61 -7.62 1.21 15.19
C GLN A 61 -9.10 1.13 14.80
N PRO A 62 -10.05 1.58 15.64
CA PRO A 62 -11.46 1.62 15.28
C PRO A 62 -11.70 2.15 13.86
N GLU A 63 -12.34 1.34 13.02
CA GLU A 63 -12.64 1.64 11.60
C GLU A 63 -11.43 1.86 10.69
N ARG A 64 -10.21 1.57 11.14
CA ARG A 64 -8.98 1.70 10.35
C ARG A 64 -8.23 0.40 10.28
N ARG A 65 -8.01 -0.08 9.05
CA ARG A 65 -7.28 -1.31 8.78
C ARG A 65 -5.81 -1.02 8.51
N PHE A 66 -4.99 -2.05 8.56
CA PHE A 66 -3.58 -1.94 8.17
C PHE A 66 -3.41 -1.51 6.70
N GLY A 67 -4.31 -1.94 5.81
CA GLY A 67 -4.39 -1.45 4.44
C GLY A 67 -4.68 0.05 4.37
N THR A 68 -5.47 0.60 5.32
CA THR A 68 -5.72 2.04 5.42
C THR A 68 -4.46 2.81 5.85
N GLU A 69 -3.66 2.28 6.78
CA GLU A 69 -2.35 2.84 7.14
C GLU A 69 -1.40 2.88 5.94
N ILE A 70 -1.27 1.77 5.23
CA ILE A 70 -0.43 1.69 4.03
C ILE A 70 -0.94 2.66 2.94
N SER A 71 -2.27 2.81 2.82
CA SER A 71 -2.88 3.77 1.89
C SER A 71 -2.50 5.22 2.22
N ASP A 72 -2.36 5.59 3.50
CA ASP A 72 -1.92 6.95 3.88
C ASP A 72 -0.48 7.22 3.42
N TYR A 73 0.40 6.23 3.53
CA TYR A 73 1.77 6.32 3.03
C TYR A 73 1.80 6.49 1.51
N ALA A 74 1.04 5.67 0.79
CA ALA A 74 0.93 5.77 -0.67
C ALA A 74 0.37 7.13 -1.11
N LYS A 75 -0.64 7.67 -0.40
CA LYS A 75 -1.21 9.00 -0.66
C LYS A 75 -0.19 10.10 -0.44
N PHE A 76 0.58 10.05 0.64
CA PHE A 76 1.56 11.07 0.98
C PHE A 76 2.71 11.09 -0.03
N TRP A 77 3.33 9.95 -0.30
CA TRP A 77 4.52 9.86 -1.15
C TRP A 77 4.20 9.84 -2.64
N GLY A 78 3.17 9.09 -3.05
CA GLY A 78 2.80 8.94 -4.45
C GLY A 78 1.75 9.92 -4.95
N GLN A 79 1.17 10.76 -4.06
CA GLN A 79 0.10 11.71 -4.40
C GLN A 79 -1.07 11.03 -5.16
N VAL A 80 -1.40 9.80 -4.76
CA VAL A 80 -2.50 9.02 -5.34
C VAL A 80 -3.76 9.12 -4.49
N GLY A 81 -4.91 8.78 -5.05
CA GLY A 81 -6.18 8.77 -4.30
C GLY A 81 -6.27 7.64 -3.26
N GLY A 82 -5.42 6.62 -3.37
CA GLY A 82 -5.36 5.47 -2.50
C GLY A 82 -4.76 4.27 -3.22
N ILE A 83 -4.89 3.11 -2.58
CA ILE A 83 -4.46 1.80 -3.08
C ILE A 83 -5.66 0.85 -3.04
N PHE A 84 -5.59 -0.22 -3.81
CA PHE A 84 -6.43 -1.40 -3.60
C PHE A 84 -5.54 -2.57 -3.19
N HIS A 85 -6.09 -3.51 -2.43
CA HIS A 85 -5.35 -4.70 -2.05
C HIS A 85 -6.24 -5.94 -2.01
N THR A 86 -5.63 -7.11 -2.15
CA THR A 86 -6.35 -8.39 -2.27
C THR A 86 -7.31 -8.68 -1.13
N ASP A 87 -6.99 -8.30 0.11
CA ASP A 87 -7.90 -8.55 1.25
C ASP A 87 -9.20 -7.72 1.20
N GLU A 88 -9.27 -6.69 0.37
CA GLU A 88 -10.48 -5.88 0.14
C GLU A 88 -11.24 -6.30 -1.13
N LEU A 89 -10.68 -7.19 -1.94
CA LEU A 89 -11.23 -7.63 -3.21
C LEU A 89 -11.88 -9.02 -3.06
N PRO A 90 -12.93 -9.34 -3.85
CA PRO A 90 -13.51 -8.58 -4.96
C PRO A 90 -14.43 -7.43 -4.51
N LYS A 91 -14.09 -6.19 -4.86
CA LYS A 91 -14.89 -4.96 -4.63
C LYS A 91 -14.54 -3.91 -5.68
N TYR A 92 -15.31 -2.81 -5.70
CA TYR A 92 -15.04 -1.64 -6.55
C TYR A 92 -15.08 -1.94 -8.07
N GLY A 93 -15.82 -2.97 -8.47
CA GLY A 93 -15.92 -3.41 -9.88
C GLY A 93 -14.71 -4.19 -10.38
N ILE A 94 -13.84 -4.66 -9.47
CA ILE A 94 -12.76 -5.61 -9.75
C ILE A 94 -13.30 -7.00 -9.42
N SER A 95 -13.36 -7.88 -10.43
CA SER A 95 -13.90 -9.23 -10.29
C SER A 95 -12.86 -10.22 -9.74
N ASP A 96 -13.31 -11.39 -9.31
CA ASP A 96 -12.40 -12.49 -8.93
C ASP A 96 -11.50 -12.92 -10.10
N THR A 97 -11.97 -12.82 -11.34
CA THR A 97 -11.16 -13.08 -12.54
C THR A 97 -10.02 -12.09 -12.66
N ASP A 98 -10.27 -10.79 -12.45
CA ASP A 98 -9.24 -9.75 -12.46
C ASP A 98 -8.19 -10.04 -11.36
N VAL A 99 -8.65 -10.44 -10.17
CA VAL A 99 -7.76 -10.79 -9.05
C VAL A 99 -6.90 -12.01 -9.36
N SER A 100 -7.48 -13.06 -9.98
CA SER A 100 -6.75 -14.27 -10.37
C SER A 100 -5.67 -13.96 -11.40
N GLU A 101 -5.98 -13.20 -12.46
CA GLU A 101 -5.01 -12.83 -13.49
C GLU A 101 -3.83 -12.04 -12.90
N ILE A 102 -4.09 -11.13 -11.96
CA ILE A 102 -3.04 -10.38 -11.27
C ILE A 102 -2.16 -11.31 -10.43
N ARG A 103 -2.77 -12.25 -9.70
CA ARG A 103 -2.05 -13.24 -8.89
C ARG A 103 -1.12 -14.10 -9.75
N ASP A 104 -1.57 -14.49 -10.94
CA ASP A 104 -0.79 -15.26 -11.89
C ASP A 104 0.40 -14.45 -12.45
N ILE A 105 0.17 -13.19 -12.84
CA ILE A 105 1.24 -12.30 -13.36
C ILE A 105 2.34 -12.06 -12.31
N LEU A 106 1.95 -11.91 -11.03
CA LEU A 106 2.89 -11.64 -9.94
C LEU A 106 3.46 -12.91 -9.28
N ASP A 107 3.04 -14.10 -9.73
CA ASP A 107 3.44 -15.40 -9.17
C ASP A 107 3.24 -15.42 -7.64
N THR A 108 2.03 -15.08 -7.21
CA THR A 108 1.67 -14.96 -5.78
C THR A 108 1.20 -16.29 -5.22
N LYS A 109 1.58 -16.60 -3.98
CA LYS A 109 1.04 -17.73 -3.22
C LYS A 109 -0.22 -17.33 -2.46
N GLU A 110 -0.92 -18.30 -1.89
CA GLU A 110 -2.13 -18.05 -1.08
C GLU A 110 -1.86 -17.12 0.12
N GLU A 111 -0.67 -17.20 0.71
CA GLU A 111 -0.26 -16.37 1.84
C GLU A 111 0.18 -14.95 1.43
N ASP A 112 0.31 -14.66 0.13
CA ASP A 112 0.77 -13.38 -0.37
C ASP A 112 -0.40 -12.43 -0.65
N ALA A 113 -0.19 -11.15 -0.39
CA ALA A 113 -1.12 -10.11 -0.79
C ALA A 113 -0.60 -9.37 -2.02
N VAL A 114 -1.53 -8.82 -2.81
CA VAL A 114 -1.18 -7.87 -3.88
C VAL A 114 -1.75 -6.51 -3.54
N VAL A 115 -0.95 -5.48 -3.75
CA VAL A 115 -1.37 -4.08 -3.66
C VAL A 115 -1.24 -3.44 -5.04
N LEU A 116 -2.27 -2.72 -5.46
CA LEU A 116 -2.35 -2.10 -6.78
C LEU A 116 -2.76 -0.62 -6.70
N VAL A 117 -2.23 0.16 -7.63
CA VAL A 117 -2.40 1.61 -7.72
C VAL A 117 -2.68 1.99 -9.17
N ALA A 118 -3.70 2.81 -9.38
CA ALA A 118 -4.09 3.32 -10.70
C ALA A 118 -3.86 4.84 -10.76
N SER A 119 -2.82 5.28 -11.46
CA SER A 119 -2.42 6.69 -11.60
C SER A 119 -1.41 6.86 -12.75
N SER A 120 -0.75 8.00 -12.85
CA SER A 120 0.39 8.15 -13.76
C SER A 120 1.55 7.25 -13.32
N LYS A 121 2.36 6.79 -14.28
CA LYS A 121 3.47 5.86 -14.05
C LYS A 121 4.39 6.26 -12.87
N ASN A 122 4.78 7.53 -12.79
CA ASN A 122 5.66 8.02 -11.72
C ASN A 122 4.96 7.95 -10.35
N ARG A 123 3.71 8.43 -10.27
CA ARG A 123 2.91 8.38 -9.04
C ARG A 123 2.65 6.94 -8.56
N CYS A 124 2.41 6.02 -9.49
CA CYS A 124 2.25 4.60 -9.17
C CYS A 124 3.52 4.01 -8.56
N LYS A 125 4.69 4.34 -9.11
CA LYS A 125 5.97 3.88 -8.57
C LYS A 125 6.21 4.43 -7.17
N ASP A 126 6.12 5.74 -7.00
CA ASP A 126 6.34 6.40 -5.71
C ASP A 126 5.36 5.89 -4.63
N ALA A 127 4.10 5.64 -5.00
CA ALA A 127 3.09 5.06 -4.12
C ALA A 127 3.45 3.62 -3.70
N LEU A 128 3.82 2.77 -4.66
CA LEU A 128 4.13 1.37 -4.39
C LEU A 128 5.46 1.20 -3.67
N ASP A 129 6.46 2.04 -3.94
CA ASP A 129 7.70 2.10 -3.17
C ASP A 129 7.41 2.47 -1.71
N ALA A 130 6.51 3.42 -1.47
CA ALA A 130 6.08 3.74 -0.11
C ALA A 130 5.34 2.57 0.57
N VAL A 131 4.53 1.82 -0.17
CA VAL A 131 3.88 0.60 0.32
C VAL A 131 4.92 -0.46 0.72
N VAL A 132 5.92 -0.70 -0.13
CA VAL A 132 6.96 -1.69 0.15
C VAL A 132 7.79 -1.27 1.37
N ASN A 133 8.22 -0.01 1.43
CA ASN A 133 8.93 0.55 2.58
C ASN A 133 8.13 0.37 3.88
N ARG A 134 6.84 0.71 3.87
CA ARG A 134 5.98 0.53 5.04
C ARG A 134 5.79 -0.93 5.43
N SER A 135 5.79 -1.83 4.44
CA SER A 135 5.72 -3.28 4.65
C SER A 135 7.00 -3.83 5.30
N HIS A 136 8.17 -3.32 4.92
CA HIS A 136 9.42 -3.63 5.62
C HIS A 136 9.37 -3.19 7.09
N GLU A 137 8.83 -2.01 7.37
CA GLU A 137 8.67 -1.53 8.75
C GLU A 137 7.72 -2.41 9.56
N ALA A 138 6.67 -2.96 8.95
CA ALA A 138 5.71 -3.84 9.62
C ALA A 138 6.34 -5.14 10.16
N ILE A 139 7.42 -5.61 9.53
CA ILE A 139 8.23 -6.75 10.03
C ILE A 139 9.02 -6.37 11.28
N ARG A 140 9.45 -5.10 11.39
CA ARG A 140 10.19 -4.59 12.55
C ARG A 140 9.24 -4.28 13.71
N GLY A 141 8.09 -3.67 13.42
CA GLY A 141 7.05 -3.36 14.41
C GLY A 141 6.31 -2.06 14.08
N VAL A 142 6.04 -1.28 15.13
CA VAL A 142 5.38 0.03 15.00
C VAL A 142 6.45 1.06 14.59
N PRO A 143 6.33 1.70 13.42
CA PRO A 143 7.27 2.73 13.01
C PRO A 143 7.09 3.97 13.87
N ALA A 144 8.18 4.70 14.05
CA ALA A 144 8.13 5.92 14.83
C ALA A 144 8.07 7.12 13.87
N GLU A 145 6.91 7.77 13.86
CA GLU A 145 6.42 8.70 12.83
C GLU A 145 5.61 9.84 13.46
N THR A 146 5.29 10.89 12.70
CA THR A 146 4.35 11.92 13.14
C THR A 146 2.95 11.58 12.62
N ARG A 147 1.99 11.51 13.55
CA ARG A 147 0.59 11.18 13.27
C ARG A 147 -0.30 12.38 13.56
N MET A 148 -1.39 12.50 12.80
CA MET A 148 -2.42 13.53 13.00
C MET A 148 -3.64 12.88 13.67
N PRO A 149 -4.23 13.51 14.71
CA PRO A 149 -5.46 13.02 15.31
C PRO A 149 -6.63 13.15 14.31
N LEU A 150 -7.56 12.22 14.39
CA LEU A 150 -8.83 12.25 13.69
C LEU A 150 -9.95 12.54 14.71
N PRO A 151 -11.09 13.13 14.28
CA PRO A 151 -12.20 13.44 15.18
C PRO A 151 -12.69 12.22 15.97
N GLU A 152 -12.56 11.02 15.39
CA GLU A 152 -13.10 9.78 15.96
C GLU A 152 -12.19 9.15 17.03
N GLY A 153 -11.24 9.92 17.56
CA GLY A 153 -10.27 9.44 18.56
C GLY A 153 -9.19 8.52 18.00
N THR A 154 -9.14 8.34 16.68
CA THR A 154 -8.08 7.62 15.98
C THR A 154 -7.01 8.59 15.49
N SER A 155 -5.94 8.06 14.90
CA SER A 155 -4.87 8.87 14.33
C SER A 155 -4.49 8.32 12.96
N LYS A 156 -3.96 9.15 12.07
CA LYS A 156 -3.41 8.72 10.77
C LYS A 156 -1.99 9.23 10.54
N PHE A 157 -1.28 8.58 9.63
CA PHE A 157 0.03 9.07 9.21
C PHE A 157 -0.08 10.50 8.66
N ALA A 158 0.85 11.36 9.08
CA ALA A 158 0.92 12.74 8.60
C ALA A 158 2.23 12.99 7.86
N ARG A 159 3.37 12.66 8.49
CA ARG A 159 4.70 12.82 7.91
C ARG A 159 5.73 11.95 8.66
N PRO A 160 6.90 11.68 8.04
CA PRO A 160 8.03 11.12 8.76
C PRO A 160 8.41 12.01 9.94
N ARG A 161 8.98 11.40 11.00
CA ARG A 161 9.45 12.20 12.14
C ARG A 161 10.51 13.21 11.68
N PRO A 162 10.41 14.48 12.10
CA PRO A 162 11.48 15.44 11.87
C PRO A 162 12.80 14.94 12.46
N GLY A 163 13.91 15.24 11.78
CA GLY A 163 15.24 15.05 12.36
C GLY A 163 15.46 15.96 13.57
N SER A 164 16.53 15.69 14.33
CA SER A 164 16.92 16.55 15.46
C SER A 164 17.20 17.97 14.97
N SER A 165 16.50 18.96 15.54
CA SER A 165 16.77 20.37 15.26
C SER A 165 18.19 20.73 15.68
N ARG A 166 18.92 21.41 14.78
CA ARG A 166 20.17 22.08 15.12
C ARG A 166 19.82 23.51 15.52
N MET A 167 20.03 23.87 16.79
CA MET A 167 19.87 25.25 17.25
C MET A 167 21.20 25.98 17.10
N TYR A 168 21.15 27.22 16.62
CA TYR A 168 22.25 28.17 16.67
C TYR A 168 21.79 29.38 17.49
N PRO A 169 22.69 30.04 18.25
CA PRO A 169 22.34 31.23 19.02
C PRO A 169 21.76 32.31 18.11
N GLU A 170 20.56 32.80 18.43
CA GLU A 170 19.96 33.97 17.81
C GLU A 170 20.65 35.21 18.39
N THR A 171 21.33 36.00 17.54
CA THR A 171 22.00 37.24 17.93
C THR A 171 21.15 38.42 17.48
N ASP A 172 20.10 38.74 18.23
CA ASP A 172 19.34 40.01 18.16
C ASP A 172 19.71 40.88 19.37
#